data_AF-A0A521X2R8-F1
#
_entry.id   AF-A0A521X2R8-F1
#
_cell.length_a   1.000
_cell.length_b   1.000
_cell.length_c   1.000
_cell.angle_alpha   90.00
_cell.angle_beta   90.00
_cell.angle_gamma   90.00
#
_symmetry.space_group_name_H-M   'P 1'
#
loop_
_entity.id
_entity.type
_entity.pdbx_description
1 polymer ?
#
loop_
_entity_poly.entity_id
_entity_poly.type
_entity_poly.pdbx_seq_one_letter_code
_entity_poly.pdbx_strand_id
1 'polypeptide(L)'
;MIMFKVSGEQSNFTPSFLFIYVLKLFGKNTTMTIQIEFTSETLGILKKERHTHPVPLVRRRLQALWLKSRGLPNHKIALLVGVYERTLRDYFQLYNQSGVEGLKSLHFCFG
;
A
#
# COMPACT_ATOMS: atom_id res chain seq x y z
N MET A 1 -13.69 -21.72 -22.06
CA MET A 1 -14.80 -21.56 -23.02
C MET A 1 -15.87 -22.57 -22.64
N ILE A 2 -16.94 -22.14 -21.98
CA ILE A 2 -18.09 -23.00 -21.74
C ILE A 2 -19.29 -22.26 -22.31
N MET A 3 -19.80 -22.80 -23.41
CA MET A 3 -20.96 -22.32 -24.16
C MET A 3 -22.15 -23.19 -23.74
N PHE A 4 -23.09 -22.63 -22.98
CA PHE A 4 -24.40 -23.26 -22.78
C PHE A 4 -25.42 -22.57 -23.69
N LYS A 5 -26.02 -23.35 -24.58
CA LYS A 5 -27.05 -22.91 -25.52
C LYS A 5 -28.43 -23.20 -24.89
N VAL A 6 -29.11 -22.15 -24.45
CA VAL A 6 -30.52 -22.19 -24.06
C VAL A 6 -31.32 -21.43 -25.11
N SER A 7 -32.46 -22.02 -25.47
CA SER A 7 -33.40 -21.60 -26.52
C SER A 7 -33.84 -20.13 -26.35
N GLY A 8 -33.62 -19.33 -27.39
CA GLY A 8 -34.58 -18.31 -27.81
C GLY A 8 -34.78 -17.05 -26.98
N GLU A 9 -33.75 -16.40 -26.41
CA GLU A 9 -33.76 -14.94 -26.22
C GLU A 9 -32.34 -14.41 -25.92
N GLN A 10 -31.83 -13.47 -26.74
CA GLN A 10 -30.57 -12.77 -26.44
C GLN A 10 -30.84 -11.72 -25.36
N SER A 11 -30.82 -12.11 -24.09
CA SER A 11 -30.88 -11.16 -22.99
C SER A 11 -29.47 -10.69 -22.63
N ASN A 12 -29.18 -9.43 -22.98
CA ASN A 12 -27.99 -8.72 -22.56
C ASN A 12 -28.01 -8.58 -21.03
N PHE A 13 -27.13 -9.29 -20.32
CA PHE A 13 -27.01 -9.17 -18.88
C PHE A 13 -26.38 -7.81 -18.54
N THR A 14 -27.22 -6.81 -18.27
CA THR A 14 -26.77 -5.50 -17.78
C THR A 14 -26.15 -5.70 -16.39
N PRO A 15 -24.86 -5.36 -16.18
CA PRO A 15 -24.30 -5.36 -14.84
C PRO A 15 -25.11 -4.35 -14.03
N SER A 16 -25.82 -4.85 -13.02
CA SER A 16 -26.61 -4.01 -12.12
C SER A 16 -25.72 -2.85 -11.63
N PHE A 17 -26.29 -1.64 -11.58
CA PHE A 17 -25.60 -0.41 -11.19
C PHE A 17 -24.70 -0.59 -9.96
N LEU A 18 -25.09 -1.49 -9.04
CA LEU A 18 -24.32 -1.85 -7.85
C LEU A 18 -22.92 -2.40 -8.15
N PHE A 19 -22.72 -3.20 -9.20
CA PHE A 19 -21.41 -3.77 -9.54
C PHE A 19 -20.43 -2.69 -10.05
N ILE A 20 -20.94 -1.73 -10.84
CA ILE A 20 -20.16 -0.55 -11.25
C ILE A 20 -19.84 0.31 -10.02
N TYR A 21 -20.79 0.50 -9.09
CA TYR A 21 -20.54 1.26 -7.86
C TYR A 21 -19.49 0.59 -6.95
N VAL A 22 -19.52 -0.73 -6.78
CA VAL A 22 -18.51 -1.46 -5.98
C VAL A 22 -17.10 -1.29 -6.58
N LEU A 23 -16.96 -1.30 -7.91
CA LEU A 23 -15.68 -1.02 -8.57
C LEU A 23 -15.30 0.47 -8.51
N LYS A 24 -16.27 1.39 -8.51
CA LYS A 24 -16.05 2.85 -8.47
C LYS A 24 -15.78 3.39 -7.06
N LEU A 25 -16.17 2.65 -6.01
CA LEU A 25 -15.81 2.91 -4.60
C LEU A 25 -14.33 2.63 -4.31
N PHE A 26 -13.61 1.93 -5.19
CA PHE A 26 -12.14 1.92 -5.20
C PHE A 26 -11.59 3.16 -5.92
N GLY A 27 -12.03 4.33 -5.42
CA GLY A 27 -11.77 5.64 -5.97
C GLY A 27 -10.32 5.83 -6.40
N LYS A 28 -10.17 6.30 -7.64
CA LYS A 28 -8.91 6.80 -8.18
C LYS A 28 -8.53 8.07 -7.44
N ASN A 29 -7.86 7.91 -6.30
CA ASN A 29 -7.16 9.00 -5.64
C ASN A 29 -5.78 9.12 -6.30
N THR A 30 -5.66 10.04 -7.25
CA THR A 30 -4.40 10.39 -7.94
C THR A 30 -3.49 11.15 -6.96
N THR A 31 -3.06 10.47 -5.89
CA THR A 31 -2.01 10.99 -5.01
C THR A 31 -0.69 10.79 -5.74
N MET A 32 0.04 11.88 -6.01
CA MET A 32 1.42 11.88 -6.53
C MET A 32 2.21 10.70 -5.96
N THR A 33 2.37 9.66 -6.77
CA THR A 33 3.02 8.42 -6.38
C THR A 33 4.52 8.64 -6.42
N ILE A 34 5.13 8.81 -5.25
CA ILE A 34 6.58 8.63 -5.11
C ILE A 34 6.90 7.21 -5.58
N GLN A 35 7.67 7.11 -6.66
CA GLN A 35 8.21 5.85 -7.15
C GLN A 35 9.39 5.50 -6.25
N ILE A 36 9.36 4.30 -5.68
CA ILE A 36 10.39 3.80 -4.76
C ILE A 36 10.86 2.48 -5.32
N GLU A 37 12.15 2.36 -5.55
CA GLU A 37 12.78 1.11 -5.96
C GLU A 37 13.14 0.29 -4.72
N PHE A 38 12.84 -1.01 -4.79
CA PHE A 38 13.11 -1.95 -3.72
C PHE A 38 14.05 -3.03 -4.21
N THR A 39 15.20 -3.19 -3.55
CA THR A 39 16.10 -4.32 -3.78
C THR A 39 15.56 -5.58 -3.08
N SER A 40 15.95 -6.75 -3.57
CA SER A 40 15.56 -8.04 -2.96
C SER A 40 16.02 -8.16 -1.50
N GLU A 41 17.22 -7.66 -1.20
CA GLU A 41 17.78 -7.58 0.15
C GLU A 41 16.91 -6.71 1.06
N THR A 42 16.55 -5.51 0.60
CA THR A 42 15.68 -4.60 1.35
C THR A 42 14.33 -5.24 1.65
N LEU A 43 13.73 -5.94 0.68
CA LEU A 43 12.46 -6.64 0.89
C LEU A 43 12.58 -7.75 1.94
N GLY A 44 13.72 -8.45 1.99
CA GLY A 44 14.03 -9.43 3.03
C GLY A 44 14.04 -8.79 4.42
N ILE A 45 14.71 -7.64 4.56
CA ILE A 45 14.77 -6.88 5.80
C ILE A 45 13.36 -6.41 6.21
N LEU A 46 12.63 -5.75 5.31
CA LEU A 46 11.27 -5.27 5.56
C LEU A 46 10.32 -6.39 6.00
N LYS A 47 10.41 -7.57 5.35
CA LYS A 47 9.56 -8.72 5.67
C LYS A 47 9.82 -9.27 7.08
N LYS A 48 11.08 -9.34 7.49
CA LYS A 48 11.50 -9.88 8.80
C LYS A 48 11.32 -8.85 9.92
N GLU A 49 11.93 -7.68 9.76
CA GLU A 49 12.04 -6.68 10.82
C GLU A 49 10.71 -6.00 11.17
N ARG A 50 9.73 -5.94 10.26
CA ARG A 50 8.40 -5.37 10.57
C ARG A 50 7.71 -6.02 11.77
N HIS A 51 8.06 -7.27 12.08
CA HIS A 51 7.50 -8.03 13.19
C HIS A 51 8.42 -8.06 14.41
N THR A 52 9.73 -8.09 14.19
CA THR A 52 10.72 -8.37 15.25
C THR A 52 11.39 -7.12 15.80
N HIS A 53 11.34 -5.98 15.10
CA HIS A 53 12.07 -4.79 15.53
C HIS A 53 11.52 -4.27 16.87
N PRO A 54 12.37 -3.94 17.85
CA PRO A 54 11.93 -3.60 19.21
C PRO A 54 11.03 -2.36 19.25
N VAL A 55 11.36 -1.35 18.44
CA VAL A 55 10.64 -0.07 18.42
C VAL A 55 9.35 -0.17 17.59
N PRO A 56 8.15 0.09 18.18
CA PRO A 56 6.88 0.03 17.46
C PRO A 56 6.77 1.02 16.29
N LEU A 57 7.37 2.20 16.40
CA LEU A 57 7.37 3.21 15.33
C LEU A 57 8.14 2.71 14.10
N VAL A 58 9.32 2.12 14.33
CA VAL A 58 10.13 1.55 13.25
C VAL A 58 9.39 0.39 12.60
N ARG A 59 8.76 -0.50 13.38
CA ARG A 59 7.90 -1.57 12.83
C ARG A 59 6.81 -1.04 11.89
N ARG A 60 6.13 0.05 12.29
CA ARG A 60 5.11 0.71 11.44
C ARG A 60 5.71 1.28 10.16
N ARG A 61 6.87 1.95 10.23
CA ARG A 61 7.59 2.45 9.05
C ARG A 61 7.96 1.33 8.08
N LEU A 62 8.54 0.23 8.60
CA LEU A 62 8.91 -0.94 7.80
C LEU A 62 7.67 -1.61 7.18
N GLN A 63 6.57 -1.71 7.93
CA GLN A 63 5.31 -2.24 7.42
C GLN A 63 4.73 -1.38 6.29
N ALA A 64 4.78 -0.05 6.42
CA ALA A 64 4.32 0.86 5.38
C ALA A 64 5.07 0.68 4.05
N LEU A 65 6.40 0.56 4.10
CA LEU A 65 7.21 0.31 2.91
C LEU A 65 7.00 -1.09 2.33
N TRP A 66 6.84 -2.11 3.18
CA TRP A 66 6.52 -3.45 2.72
C TRP A 66 5.18 -3.50 1.97
N LEU A 67 4.16 -2.76 2.43
CA LEU A 67 2.89 -2.66 1.72
C LEU A 67 3.02 -1.87 0.42
N LYS A 68 3.88 -0.83 0.40
CA LYS A 68 4.17 -0.06 -0.81
C LYS A 68 4.81 -0.93 -1.89
N SER A 69 5.74 -1.81 -1.53
CA SER A 69 6.38 -2.74 -2.47
C SER A 69 5.42 -3.78 -3.04
N ARG A 70 4.25 -3.99 -2.42
CA ARG A 70 3.16 -4.85 -2.95
C ARG A 70 2.21 -4.10 -3.89
N GLY A 71 2.51 -2.84 -4.21
CA GLY A 71 1.70 -2.03 -5.13
C GLY A 71 0.42 -1.47 -4.50
N LEU A 72 0.29 -1.48 -3.17
CA LEU A 72 -0.87 -0.86 -2.54
C LEU A 72 -0.84 0.67 -2.73
N PRO A 73 -2.02 1.30 -2.92
CA PRO A 73 -2.10 2.75 -2.99
C PRO A 73 -1.90 3.37 -1.61
N ASN A 74 -1.33 4.56 -1.57
CA ASN A 74 -0.93 5.24 -0.34
C ASN A 74 -2.07 5.39 0.68
N HIS A 75 -3.28 5.72 0.21
CA HIS A 75 -4.47 5.85 1.08
C HIS A 75 -4.81 4.53 1.81
N LYS A 76 -4.69 3.37 1.13
CA LYS A 76 -4.91 2.06 1.77
C LYS A 76 -3.80 1.72 2.76
N ILE A 77 -2.56 2.05 2.42
CA ILE A 77 -1.41 1.81 3.32
C ILE A 77 -1.57 2.64 4.59
N ALA A 78 -1.91 3.92 4.45
CA ALA A 78 -2.15 4.84 5.56
C ALA A 78 -3.22 4.29 6.52
N LEU A 79 -4.34 3.82 5.97
CA LEU A 79 -5.41 3.17 6.73
C LEU A 79 -4.94 1.89 7.45
N LEU A 80 -4.21 1.00 6.75
CA LEU A 80 -3.74 -0.27 7.31
C LEU A 80 -2.69 -0.10 8.42
N VAL A 81 -1.84 0.93 8.31
CA VAL A 81 -0.77 1.21 9.28
C VAL A 81 -1.25 2.15 10.40
N GLY A 82 -2.43 2.78 10.25
CA GLY A 82 -3.00 3.70 11.23
C GLY A 82 -2.26 5.04 11.28
N VAL A 83 -1.87 5.58 10.12
CA VAL A 83 -1.19 6.89 10.00
C VAL A 83 -1.88 7.75 8.94
N TYR A 84 -1.66 9.06 9.01
CA TYR A 84 -2.12 9.96 7.94
C TYR A 84 -1.27 9.80 6.67
N GLU A 85 -1.85 10.07 5.51
CA GLU A 85 -1.12 10.02 4.23
C GLU A 85 0.08 10.97 4.16
N ARG A 86 0.04 12.08 4.92
CA ARG A 86 1.17 13.01 5.05
C ARG A 86 2.36 12.30 5.70
N THR A 87 2.13 11.69 6.86
CA THR A 87 3.15 10.94 7.60
C THR A 87 3.70 9.76 6.77
N LEU A 88 2.85 9.13 5.97
CA LEU A 88 3.28 8.08 5.06
C LEU A 88 4.27 8.59 4.00
N ARG A 89 4.04 9.80 3.46
CA ARG A 89 4.98 10.45 2.53
C ARG A 89 6.32 10.75 3.19
N ASP A 90 6.30 11.20 4.45
CA ASP A 90 7.53 11.45 5.20
C ASP A 90 8.35 10.17 5.37
N TYR A 91 7.71 9.02 5.59
CA TYR A 91 8.40 7.73 5.66
C TYR A 91 9.06 7.34 4.33
N PHE A 92 8.37 7.58 3.22
CA PHE A 92 8.92 7.33 1.88
C PHE A 92 10.09 8.24 1.55
N GLN A 93 10.00 9.52 1.93
CA GLN A 93 11.11 10.46 1.77
C GLN A 93 12.32 10.06 2.60
N LEU A 94 12.10 9.66 3.87
CA LEU A 94 13.16 9.20 4.77
C LEU A 94 13.92 8.00 4.18
N TYR A 95 13.17 7.04 3.61
CA TYR A 95 13.78 5.90 2.91
C TYR A 95 14.52 6.30 1.64
N ASN A 96 13.97 7.20 0.81
CA ASN A 96 14.67 7.66 -0.39
C ASN A 96 15.98 8.39 -0.06
N GLN A 97 16.07 9.06 1.10
CA GLN A 97 17.26 9.79 1.52
C GLN A 97 18.33 8.87 2.13
N SER A 98 17.93 7.85 2.89
CA SER A 98 18.86 7.13 3.78
C SER A 98 18.61 5.62 3.86
N GLY A 99 17.77 5.09 2.98
CA GLY A 99 17.45 3.67 2.89
C GLY A 99 16.74 3.13 4.14
N VAL A 100 16.96 1.83 4.41
CA VAL A 100 16.34 1.14 5.55
C VAL A 100 16.84 1.69 6.89
N GLU A 101 18.12 2.09 6.96
CA GLU A 101 18.71 2.63 8.18
C GLU A 101 18.06 3.96 8.59
N GLY A 102 17.70 4.80 7.61
CA GLY A 102 16.87 5.98 7.82
C GLY A 102 15.57 5.73 8.58
N LEU A 103 14.90 4.62 8.26
CA LEU A 103 13.64 4.25 8.91
C LEU A 103 13.83 3.87 10.38
N LYS A 104 15.01 3.36 10.73
CA LYS A 104 15.43 2.98 12.08
C LYS A 104 15.90 4.19 12.89
N SER A 105 16.37 5.25 12.22
CA SER A 105 16.76 6.49 12.87
C SER A 105 15.55 7.16 13.55
N LEU A 106 15.67 7.28 14.88
CA LEU A 106 14.75 8.01 15.72
C LEU A 106 15.43 9.31 16.12
N HIS A 107 15.13 10.39 15.40
CA HIS A 107 15.48 11.72 15.86
C HIS A 107 14.56 12.07 17.03
N PHE A 108 14.96 11.71 18.24
CA PHE A 108 14.35 12.23 19.45
C PHE A 108 14.78 13.68 19.59
N CYS A 109 13.89 14.62 19.25
CA CYS A 109 14.01 15.96 19.80
C CYS A 109 13.57 15.84 21.27
N PHE A 110 14.55 15.65 22.17
CA PHE A 110 14.34 16.00 23.57
C PHE A 110 14.32 17.52 23.64
N GLY A 111 13.13 18.08 23.84
CA GLY A 111 12.91 19.48 24.21
C GLY A 111 12.56 19.56 25.67
#